data_AF-A0A3Q3N7Y3-F1
#
_entry.id   AF-A0A3Q3N7Y3-F1
#
_cell.length_a   1.000
_cell.length_b   1.000
_cell.length_c   1.000
_cell.angle_alpha   90.00
_cell.angle_beta   90.00
_cell.angle_gamma   90.00
#
_symmetry.space_group_name_H-M   'P 1'
#
loop_
_entity.id
_entity.type
_entity.pdbx_description
1 polymer ?
#
loop_
_entity_poly.entity_id
_entity_poly.type
_entity_poly.pdbx_seq_one_letter_code
_entity_poly.pdbx_strand_id
1 'polypeptide(L)'
;MTSCYGSVCLLVLLGVVLAFGSPVQLDTLTRTHTSISDLLQLKEPEVGSKPLFSSVIENIRTSCQRKEQIQLINATLDIYMHIFSSILEHHQNHGKTGSSLLLDQLTQPMRSQVELDLMKLQQEMEEVRRHLGHLDHQKHNQKNVDDPLDQRKALAEFREVYRAACVVASRDCGFTH
;
A
#
# COMPACT_ATOMS: atom_id res chain seq x y z
N MET A 1 -4.13 -57.40 -9.24
CA MET A 1 -5.01 -56.31 -9.70
C MET A 1 -5.80 -55.80 -8.51
N THR A 2 -5.55 -54.58 -8.06
CA THR A 2 -6.43 -53.83 -7.16
C THR A 2 -6.24 -52.34 -7.47
N SER A 3 -7.12 -51.88 -8.36
CA SER A 3 -7.36 -50.49 -8.71
C SER A 3 -8.46 -49.92 -7.81
N CYS A 4 -8.62 -48.59 -7.81
CA CYS A 4 -9.52 -47.76 -7.00
C CYS A 4 -8.89 -47.39 -5.64
N TYR A 5 -8.62 -46.14 -5.30
CA TYR A 5 -9.47 -44.95 -5.44
C TYR A 5 -8.65 -43.72 -5.85
N GLY A 6 -9.04 -43.14 -6.98
CA GLY A 6 -8.52 -41.87 -7.46
C GLY A 6 -8.95 -40.72 -6.54
N SER A 7 -7.99 -39.84 -6.26
CA SER A 7 -8.06 -38.42 -6.64
C SER A 7 -9.43 -37.74 -6.46
N VAL A 8 -9.81 -37.46 -5.20
CA VAL A 8 -10.87 -36.47 -4.88
C VAL A 8 -10.36 -35.36 -3.92
N CYS A 9 -9.13 -35.44 -3.43
CA CYS A 9 -8.62 -34.45 -2.45
C CYS A 9 -8.06 -33.14 -3.05
N LEU A 10 -8.08 -32.95 -4.37
CA LEU A 10 -7.45 -31.78 -5.01
C LEU A 10 -8.40 -30.62 -5.34
N LEU A 11 -9.71 -30.72 -5.04
CA LEU A 11 -10.69 -29.68 -5.40
C LEU A 11 -11.27 -28.87 -4.23
N VAL A 12 -10.71 -28.99 -3.02
CA VAL A 12 -11.10 -28.14 -1.88
C VAL A 12 -10.10 -27.00 -1.63
N LEU A 13 -8.95 -26.99 -2.30
CA LEU A 13 -7.90 -25.96 -2.11
C LEU A 13 -8.06 -24.72 -3.01
N LEU A 14 -9.14 -24.63 -3.79
CA LEU A 14 -9.44 -23.49 -4.69
C LEU A 14 -10.70 -22.71 -4.28
N GLY A 15 -11.12 -22.83 -3.01
CA GLY A 15 -12.32 -22.17 -2.49
C GLY A 15 -12.08 -21.18 -1.34
N VAL A 16 -10.83 -20.93 -0.93
CA VAL A 16 -10.51 -20.00 0.17
C VAL A 16 -9.46 -18.99 -0.29
N VAL A 17 -9.81 -18.24 -1.33
CA VAL A 17 -9.13 -16.99 -1.65
C VAL A 17 -10.26 -15.99 -1.83
N LEU A 18 -10.15 -14.81 -1.20
CA LEU A 18 -11.08 -13.67 -1.29
C LEU A 18 -12.10 -13.46 -0.14
N ALA A 19 -11.86 -13.96 1.07
CA ALA A 19 -12.39 -13.26 2.26
C ALA A 19 -11.32 -12.26 2.75
N PHE A 20 -10.89 -11.36 1.87
CA PHE A 20 -10.05 -10.23 2.25
C PHE A 20 -10.88 -9.22 3.05
N GLY A 21 -10.22 -8.40 3.87
CA GLY A 21 -10.84 -7.42 4.78
C GLY A 21 -12.08 -6.76 4.19
N SER A 22 -13.07 -6.51 5.05
CA SER A 22 -14.45 -6.10 4.71
C SER A 22 -14.57 -5.54 3.29
N PRO A 23 -15.33 -6.17 2.37
CA PRO A 23 -15.41 -5.75 0.96
C PRO A 23 -15.69 -4.24 0.80
N VAL A 24 -16.34 -3.65 1.80
CA VAL A 24 -16.60 -2.21 1.93
C VAL A 24 -15.32 -1.36 2.05
N GLN A 25 -14.31 -1.78 2.82
CA GLN A 25 -13.04 -1.07 2.99
C GLN A 25 -12.21 -1.08 1.70
N LEU A 26 -12.11 -2.21 1.00
CA LEU A 26 -11.34 -2.31 -0.23
C LEU A 26 -11.98 -1.53 -1.41
N ASP A 27 -13.31 -1.51 -1.48
CA ASP A 27 -14.04 -0.70 -2.45
C ASP A 27 -13.87 0.79 -2.17
N THR A 28 -13.91 1.17 -0.90
CA THR A 28 -13.69 2.55 -0.46
C THR A 28 -12.27 3.01 -0.80
N LEU A 29 -11.27 2.19 -0.51
CA LEU A 29 -9.87 2.44 -0.89
C LEU A 29 -9.71 2.59 -2.41
N THR A 30 -10.33 1.70 -3.18
CA THR A 30 -10.24 1.72 -4.65
C THR A 30 -10.83 3.01 -5.22
N ARG A 31 -11.95 3.50 -4.67
CA ARG A 31 -12.53 4.79 -5.07
C ARG A 31 -11.61 5.97 -4.71
N THR A 32 -11.10 6.01 -3.48
CA THR A 32 -10.15 7.06 -3.04
C THR A 32 -8.89 7.06 -3.91
N HIS A 33 -8.31 5.89 -4.19
CA HIS A 33 -7.13 5.77 -5.05
C HIS A 33 -7.40 6.20 -6.49
N THR A 34 -8.57 5.87 -7.04
CA THR A 34 -8.97 6.29 -8.40
C THR A 34 -9.11 7.81 -8.49
N SER A 35 -9.72 8.45 -7.48
CA SER A 35 -9.84 9.91 -7.37
C SER A 35 -8.48 10.60 -7.45
N ILE A 36 -7.51 10.14 -6.65
CA ILE A 36 -6.14 10.66 -6.66
C ILE A 36 -5.44 10.34 -7.99
N SER A 37 -5.65 9.14 -8.55
CA SER A 37 -4.97 8.68 -9.76
C SER A 37 -5.20 9.58 -10.96
N ASP A 38 -6.42 10.09 -11.13
CA ASP A 38 -6.75 10.92 -12.27
C ASP A 38 -6.25 12.36 -12.05
N LEU A 39 -6.37 12.89 -10.83
CA LEU A 39 -5.94 14.26 -10.50
C LEU A 39 -4.42 14.43 -10.52
N LEU A 40 -3.67 13.43 -10.05
CA LEU A 40 -2.20 13.45 -10.01
C LEU A 40 -1.56 12.73 -11.21
N GLN A 41 -2.38 12.40 -12.22
CA GLN A 41 -1.93 11.81 -13.49
C GLN A 41 -1.11 10.52 -13.29
N LEU A 42 -1.43 9.71 -12.29
CA LEU A 42 -0.61 8.54 -11.89
C LEU A 42 -0.51 7.44 -12.96
N LYS A 43 -1.29 7.56 -14.04
CA LYS A 43 -1.33 6.64 -15.19
C LYS A 43 -0.33 7.00 -16.29
N GLU A 44 0.44 8.08 -16.14
CA GLU A 44 1.43 8.46 -17.14
C GLU A 44 2.51 7.36 -17.32
N PRO A 45 3.02 7.15 -18.55
CA PRO A 45 4.01 6.10 -18.83
C PRO A 45 5.26 6.19 -17.97
N GLU A 46 5.72 7.40 -17.66
CA GLU A 46 6.91 7.65 -16.85
C GLU A 46 6.75 7.14 -15.41
N VAL A 47 5.52 7.19 -14.88
CA VAL A 47 5.16 6.68 -13.55
C VAL A 47 5.15 5.15 -13.57
N GLY A 48 4.56 4.53 -14.59
CA GLY A 48 4.44 3.07 -14.67
C GLY A 48 5.73 2.32 -15.08
N SER A 49 6.68 3.00 -15.73
CA SER A 49 7.84 2.35 -16.37
C SER A 49 8.85 1.73 -15.40
N LYS A 50 8.97 2.26 -14.17
CA LYS A 50 9.96 1.83 -13.18
C LYS A 50 9.34 1.87 -11.78
N PRO A 51 8.61 0.82 -11.38
CA PRO A 51 7.97 0.74 -10.07
C PRO A 51 9.01 0.73 -8.94
N LEU A 52 8.75 1.49 -7.89
CA LEU A 52 9.60 1.65 -6.72
C LEU A 52 9.54 0.44 -5.77
N PHE A 53 8.40 -0.25 -5.72
CA PHE A 53 8.11 -1.29 -4.73
C PHE A 53 7.78 -2.65 -5.33
N SER A 54 8.02 -2.86 -6.63
CA SER A 54 7.85 -4.16 -7.31
C SER A 54 8.56 -5.31 -6.58
N SER A 55 9.80 -5.10 -6.15
CA SER A 55 10.58 -6.08 -5.38
C SER A 55 9.94 -6.40 -4.02
N VAL A 56 9.32 -5.41 -3.37
CA VAL A 56 8.60 -5.63 -2.09
C VAL A 56 7.41 -6.56 -2.32
N ILE A 57 6.60 -6.29 -3.34
CA ILE A 57 5.42 -7.09 -3.68
C ILE A 57 5.82 -8.54 -4.00
N GLU A 58 6.86 -8.71 -4.81
CA GLU A 58 7.38 -10.04 -5.17
C GLU A 58 7.94 -10.80 -3.96
N ASN A 59 8.69 -10.12 -3.07
CA ASN A 59 9.21 -10.72 -1.85
C ASN A 59 8.08 -11.13 -0.89
N ILE A 60 7.03 -10.30 -0.74
CA ILE A 60 5.86 -10.67 0.06
C ILE A 60 5.18 -11.91 -0.53
N ARG A 61 5.05 -11.99 -1.85
CA ARG A 61 4.41 -13.12 -2.54
C ARG A 61 5.18 -14.43 -2.41
N THR A 62 6.51 -14.36 -2.47
CA THR A 62 7.39 -15.53 -2.54
C THR A 62 7.93 -15.98 -1.18
N SER A 63 8.04 -15.07 -0.21
CA SER A 63 8.52 -15.43 1.14
C SER A 63 7.50 -16.31 1.88
N CYS A 64 7.97 -17.41 2.45
CA CYS A 64 7.20 -18.21 3.39
C CYS A 64 7.37 -17.75 4.85
N GLN A 65 8.30 -16.81 5.11
CA GLN A 65 8.60 -16.34 6.45
C GLN A 65 7.75 -15.11 6.80
N ARG A 66 6.71 -15.33 7.60
CA ARG A 66 5.80 -14.27 8.05
C ARG A 66 6.54 -13.10 8.73
N LYS A 67 7.55 -13.38 9.55
CA LYS A 67 8.30 -12.35 10.26
C LYS A 67 9.01 -11.39 9.28
N GLU A 68 9.66 -11.93 8.25
CA GLU A 68 10.32 -11.15 7.21
C GLU A 68 9.29 -10.35 6.40
N GLN A 69 8.14 -10.95 6.07
CA GLN A 69 7.04 -10.25 5.40
C GLN A 69 6.56 -9.04 6.20
N ILE A 70 6.29 -9.20 7.50
CA ILE A 70 5.83 -8.11 8.38
C ILE A 70 6.90 -7.01 8.47
N GLN A 71 8.18 -7.37 8.65
CA GLN A 71 9.26 -6.38 8.70
C GLN A 71 9.37 -5.57 7.42
N LEU A 72 9.31 -6.24 6.27
CA LEU A 72 9.37 -5.59 4.96
C LEU A 72 8.15 -4.68 4.71
N ILE A 73 6.95 -5.17 5.04
CA ILE A 73 5.72 -4.39 4.91
C ILE A 73 5.77 -3.15 5.79
N ASN A 74 6.08 -3.28 7.07
CA ASN A 74 6.10 -2.13 7.97
C ASN A 74 7.14 -1.08 7.55
N ALA A 75 8.33 -1.50 7.11
CA ALA A 75 9.32 -0.58 6.55
C ALA A 75 8.79 0.14 5.30
N THR A 76 8.02 -0.56 4.46
CA THR A 76 7.39 0.01 3.27
C THR A 76 6.27 1.00 3.65
N LEU A 77 5.44 0.66 4.65
CA LEU A 77 4.40 1.54 5.17
C LEU A 77 4.98 2.81 5.81
N ASP A 78 6.13 2.71 6.49
CA ASP A 78 6.83 3.89 7.03
C ASP A 78 7.27 4.86 5.91
N ILE A 79 7.73 4.32 4.77
CA ILE A 79 8.05 5.14 3.59
C ILE A 79 6.80 5.83 3.05
N TYR A 80 5.68 5.12 2.92
CA TYR A 80 4.42 5.71 2.47
C TYR A 80 3.89 6.79 3.42
N MET A 81 3.99 6.56 4.74
CA MET A 81 3.59 7.55 5.74
C MET A 81 4.40 8.83 5.57
N HIS A 82 5.72 8.70 5.38
CA HIS A 82 6.59 9.84 5.11
C HIS A 82 6.22 10.56 3.81
N ILE A 83 5.93 9.84 2.71
CA ILE A 83 5.51 10.44 1.44
C ILE A 83 4.21 11.23 1.63
N PHE A 84 3.20 10.65 2.29
CA PHE A 84 1.92 11.31 2.52
C PHE A 84 2.10 12.56 3.39
N SER A 85 2.88 12.48 4.47
CA SER A 85 3.23 13.65 5.28
C SER A 85 4.00 14.69 4.48
N SER A 86 4.98 14.31 3.68
CA SER A 86 5.76 15.24 2.82
C SER A 86 4.85 15.99 1.83
N ILE A 87 3.87 15.30 1.26
CA ILE A 87 2.88 15.93 0.38
C ILE A 87 1.96 16.91 1.15
N LEU A 88 1.54 16.56 2.37
CA LEU A 88 0.59 17.33 3.18
C LEU A 88 1.24 18.51 3.96
N GLU A 89 2.41 18.30 4.56
CA GLU A 89 3.11 19.26 5.43
C GLU A 89 3.66 20.46 4.66
N HIS A 90 3.93 20.29 3.37
CA HIS A 90 4.46 21.37 2.52
C HIS A 90 3.46 22.54 2.32
N HIS A 91 2.19 22.34 2.68
CA HIS A 91 1.17 23.39 2.63
C HIS A 91 1.16 24.31 3.86
N GLN A 92 1.59 23.82 5.03
CA GLN A 92 1.51 24.58 6.29
C GLN A 92 2.63 25.63 6.44
N ASN A 93 3.74 25.48 5.69
CA ASN A 93 4.91 26.35 5.75
C ASN A 93 5.10 27.13 4.44
N HIS A 94 4.34 28.22 4.26
CA HIS A 94 4.52 29.20 3.17
C HIS A 94 5.86 29.98 3.25
N GLY A 95 7.00 29.31 3.25
CA GLY A 95 8.27 30.03 3.42
C GLY A 95 9.59 29.34 3.11
N LYS A 96 9.65 28.06 2.73
CA LYS A 96 10.94 27.45 2.35
C LYS A 96 10.87 26.66 1.06
N THR A 97 11.54 27.23 0.07
CA THR A 97 11.96 26.70 -1.21
C THR A 97 12.42 25.24 -1.08
N GLY A 98 11.62 24.31 -1.58
CA GLY A 98 11.94 22.88 -1.53
C GLY A 98 10.77 21.93 -1.78
N SER A 99 9.93 22.22 -2.79
CA SER A 99 9.10 21.27 -3.55
C SER A 99 8.41 20.09 -2.81
N SER A 100 7.11 20.25 -2.52
CA SER A 100 6.10 19.29 -2.97
C SER A 100 5.27 19.97 -4.06
N LEU A 101 5.81 19.96 -5.29
CA LEU A 101 5.16 20.49 -6.50
C LEU A 101 3.85 19.79 -6.86
N LEU A 102 3.47 18.74 -6.12
CA LEU A 102 2.40 17.84 -6.50
C LEU A 102 1.01 18.48 -6.36
N LEU A 103 0.74 19.10 -5.22
CA LEU A 103 -0.56 19.73 -4.94
C LEU A 103 -0.66 21.14 -5.52
N ASP A 104 0.48 21.81 -5.75
CA ASP A 104 0.53 23.17 -6.29
C ASP A 104 -0.03 23.26 -7.72
N GLN A 105 0.05 22.16 -8.48
CA GLN A 105 -0.51 22.04 -9.83
C GLN A 105 -2.03 21.97 -9.86
N LEU A 106 -2.67 21.68 -8.71
CA LEU A 106 -4.11 21.55 -8.60
C LEU A 106 -4.74 22.88 -8.20
N THR A 107 -5.92 23.18 -8.77
CA THR A 107 -6.75 24.31 -8.33
C THR A 107 -7.55 23.92 -7.08
N GLN A 108 -7.96 24.91 -6.29
CA GLN A 108 -9.04 24.72 -5.33
C GLN A 108 -10.35 24.53 -6.13
N PRO A 109 -11.19 23.49 -5.90
CA PRO A 109 -11.31 22.60 -4.74
C PRO A 109 -10.65 21.22 -4.87
N MET A 110 -10.05 20.90 -6.03
CA MET A 110 -9.43 19.59 -6.29
C MET A 110 -8.30 19.30 -5.31
N ARG A 111 -7.54 20.32 -4.94
CA ARG A 111 -6.48 20.22 -3.93
C ARG A 111 -7.01 19.71 -2.59
N SER A 112 -8.03 20.35 -2.02
CA SER A 112 -8.63 19.92 -0.75
C SER A 112 -9.19 18.50 -0.80
N GLN A 113 -9.72 18.08 -1.96
CA GLN A 113 -10.16 16.69 -2.14
C GLN A 113 -8.98 15.71 -2.05
N VAL A 114 -7.87 16.01 -2.72
CA VAL A 114 -6.67 15.15 -2.68
C VAL A 114 -6.08 15.09 -1.27
N GLU A 115 -6.04 16.21 -0.54
CA GLU A 115 -5.60 16.23 0.87
C GLU A 115 -6.45 15.31 1.75
N LEU A 116 -7.78 15.41 1.62
CA LEU A 116 -8.72 14.56 2.37
C LEU A 116 -8.56 13.08 2.00
N ASP A 117 -8.39 12.79 0.71
CA ASP A 117 -8.16 11.43 0.22
C ASP A 117 -6.84 10.88 0.77
N LEU A 118 -5.74 11.65 0.79
CA LEU A 118 -4.45 11.25 1.35
C LEU A 118 -4.51 11.00 2.86
N MET A 119 -5.19 11.87 3.62
CA MET A 119 -5.40 11.67 5.07
C MET A 119 -6.17 10.37 5.33
N LYS A 120 -7.17 10.05 4.51
CA LYS A 120 -7.89 8.79 4.60
C LYS A 120 -7.00 7.58 4.32
N LEU A 121 -6.12 7.67 3.31
CA LEU A 121 -5.15 6.61 3.03
C LEU A 121 -4.16 6.41 4.18
N GLN A 122 -3.71 7.48 4.84
CA GLN A 122 -2.89 7.39 6.06
C GLN A 122 -3.62 6.62 7.17
N GLN A 123 -4.87 6.97 7.44
CA GLN A 123 -5.66 6.32 8.49
C GLN A 123 -5.86 4.82 8.23
N GLU A 124 -6.21 4.44 7.00
CA GLU A 124 -6.35 3.03 6.59
C GLU A 124 -5.04 2.26 6.75
N MET A 125 -3.91 2.90 6.44
CA MET A 125 -2.59 2.31 6.62
C MET A 125 -2.25 2.06 8.09
N GLU A 126 -2.56 3.01 8.97
CA GLU A 126 -2.35 2.85 10.41
C GLU A 126 -3.18 1.70 10.98
N GLU A 127 -4.40 1.49 10.46
CA GLU A 127 -5.21 0.32 10.80
C GLU A 127 -4.52 -0.98 10.40
N VAL A 128 -4.04 -1.10 9.16
CA VAL A 128 -3.31 -2.31 8.72
C VAL A 128 -2.05 -2.53 9.54
N ARG A 129 -1.29 -1.46 9.83
CA ARG A 129 -0.08 -1.52 10.66
C ARG A 129 -0.38 -2.05 12.07
N ARG A 130 -1.48 -1.61 12.69
CA ARG A 130 -1.90 -2.11 14.01
C ARG A 130 -2.15 -3.61 13.98
N HIS A 131 -2.75 -4.14 12.91
CA HIS A 131 -3.00 -5.57 12.74
C HIS A 131 -1.73 -6.40 12.46
N LEU A 132 -0.71 -5.81 11.84
CA LEU A 132 0.59 -6.48 11.60
C LEU A 132 1.43 -6.67 12.87
N GLY A 133 1.10 -5.95 13.95
CA GLY A 133 1.87 -5.92 15.17
C GLY A 133 3.17 -5.11 15.07
N HIS A 134 3.77 -4.82 16.22
CA HIS A 134 5.03 -4.10 16.30
C HIS A 134 6.18 -5.10 16.31
N LEU A 135 6.95 -5.14 15.21
CA LEU A 135 8.25 -5.80 15.20
C LEU A 135 9.32 -4.72 15.20
N ASP A 136 10.42 -4.95 15.92
CA ASP A 136 11.59 -4.09 15.81
C ASP A 136 12.06 -4.09 14.35
N HIS A 137 11.98 -2.92 13.72
CA HIS A 137 12.44 -2.74 12.35
C HIS A 137 13.85 -2.19 12.39
N GLN A 138 14.79 -2.93 11.80
CA GLN A 138 16.03 -2.31 11.36
C GLN A 138 15.64 -1.19 10.39
N LYS A 139 16.14 0.03 10.63
CA LYS A 139 16.00 1.16 9.70
C LYS A 139 16.53 0.73 8.35
N HIS A 140 15.63 0.29 7.47
CA HIS A 140 15.96 0.13 6.07
C HIS A 140 16.23 1.52 5.54
N ASN A 141 17.36 1.67 4.83
CA ASN A 141 17.81 2.93 4.25
C ASN A 141 16.63 3.64 3.59
N GLN A 142 16.24 4.76 4.18
CA GLN A 142 15.12 5.57 3.74
C GLN A 142 15.44 6.02 2.32
N LYS A 143 14.75 5.43 1.33
CA LYS A 143 14.85 5.89 -0.05
C LYS A 143 14.42 7.35 -0.02
N ASN A 144 15.22 8.27 -0.55
CA ASN A 144 14.82 9.66 -0.64
C ASN A 144 13.65 9.74 -1.63
N VAL A 145 12.42 9.86 -1.12
CA VAL A 145 11.16 9.85 -1.89
C VAL A 145 10.44 11.20 -1.84
N ASP A 146 11.18 12.27 -1.57
CA ASP A 146 10.66 13.64 -1.64
C ASP A 146 10.58 14.16 -3.08
N ASP A 147 11.16 13.44 -4.06
CA ASP A 147 11.04 13.80 -5.47
C ASP A 147 9.58 13.63 -5.97
N PRO A 148 8.98 14.64 -6.63
CA PRO A 148 7.59 14.58 -7.10
C PRO A 148 7.27 13.40 -8.02
N LEU A 149 8.20 12.97 -8.87
CA LEU A 149 7.98 11.81 -9.74
C LEU A 149 7.98 10.52 -8.91
N ASP A 150 8.86 10.40 -7.92
CA ASP A 150 8.88 9.25 -7.02
C ASP A 150 7.66 9.21 -6.09
N GLN A 151 7.14 10.37 -5.64
CA GLN A 151 5.86 10.46 -4.94
C GLN A 151 4.69 9.95 -5.80
N ARG A 152 4.63 10.34 -7.09
CA ARG A 152 3.60 9.84 -8.03
C ARG A 152 3.72 8.33 -8.24
N LYS A 153 4.93 7.81 -8.41
CA LYS A 153 5.16 6.36 -8.55
C LYS A 153 4.69 5.59 -7.32
N ALA A 154 5.08 6.06 -6.14
CA ALA A 154 4.63 5.46 -4.89
C ALA A 154 3.11 5.46 -4.80
N LEU A 155 2.45 6.60 -5.05
CA LEU A 155 0.99 6.70 -5.06
C LEU A 155 0.35 5.76 -6.09
N ALA A 156 0.93 5.59 -7.27
CA ALA A 156 0.42 4.67 -8.30
C ALA A 156 0.44 3.21 -7.82
N GLU A 157 1.50 2.81 -7.10
CA GLU A 157 1.70 1.46 -6.58
C GLU A 157 0.96 1.19 -5.25
N PHE A 158 0.50 2.24 -4.57
CA PHE A 158 -0.01 2.18 -3.20
C PHE A 158 -1.09 1.10 -3.00
N ARG A 159 -2.03 0.99 -3.93
CA ARG A 159 -3.13 0.03 -3.84
C ARG A 159 -2.65 -1.41 -3.74
N GLU A 160 -1.63 -1.78 -4.51
CA GLU A 160 -1.12 -3.15 -4.53
C GLU A 160 -0.28 -3.45 -3.29
N VAL A 161 0.50 -2.48 -2.81
CA VAL A 161 1.21 -2.59 -1.53
C VAL A 161 0.24 -2.74 -0.36
N TYR A 162 -0.81 -1.91 -0.31
CA TYR A 162 -1.84 -1.98 0.73
C TYR A 162 -2.55 -3.35 0.72
N ARG A 163 -2.92 -3.87 -0.46
CA ARG A 163 -3.51 -5.20 -0.59
C ARG A 163 -2.60 -6.28 -0.04
N ALA A 164 -1.33 -6.27 -0.43
CA ALA A 164 -0.33 -7.22 0.07
C ALA A 164 -0.20 -7.14 1.59
N ALA A 165 -0.21 -5.93 2.16
CA ALA A 165 -0.17 -5.69 3.60
C ALA A 165 -1.40 -6.28 4.31
N CYS A 166 -2.61 -6.05 3.79
CA CYS A 166 -3.84 -6.64 4.34
C CYS A 166 -3.84 -8.17 4.31
N VAL A 167 -3.29 -8.78 3.26
CA VAL A 167 -3.16 -10.25 3.18
C VAL A 167 -2.29 -10.78 4.32
N VAL A 168 -1.17 -10.12 4.60
CA VAL A 168 -0.26 -10.56 5.68
C VAL A 168 -0.88 -10.29 7.05
N ALA A 169 -1.52 -9.14 7.24
CA ALA A 169 -2.17 -8.75 8.51
C ALA A 169 -3.33 -9.70 8.88
N SER A 170 -4.17 -10.04 7.90
CA SER A 170 -5.34 -10.92 8.12
C SER A 170 -4.97 -12.37 8.44
N ARG A 171 -3.74 -12.83 8.13
CA ARG A 171 -3.27 -14.15 8.55
C ARG A 171 -3.18 -14.29 10.07
N ASP A 172 -3.32 -13.21 10.87
CA ASP A 172 -3.40 -13.30 12.35
C ASP A 172 -4.81 -13.59 12.88
N CYS A 173 -5.86 -13.53 12.05
CA CYS A 173 -7.22 -13.91 12.46
C CYS A 173 -7.45 -15.43 12.46
N GLY A 174 -6.44 -16.20 12.88
CA GLY A 174 -6.41 -17.65 12.74
C GLY A 174 -5.63 -18.36 13.84
N PHE A 175 -5.73 -17.92 15.09
CA PHE A 175 -5.40 -18.74 16.27
C PHE A 175 -6.36 -18.40 17.40
N THR A 176 -7.54 -19.01 17.39
CA THR A 176 -8.25 -19.33 18.63
C THR A 176 -7.62 -20.58 19.21
N HIS A 177 -7.02 -20.48 20.38
CA HIS A 177 -6.77 -21.62 21.26
C HIS A 177 -7.37 -21.33 22.62
#